data_AF-A0A412IN14-F1
#
_entry.id   AF-A0A412IN14-F1
#
_cell.length_a   1.000
_cell.length_b   1.000
_cell.length_c   1.000
_cell.angle_alpha   90.00
_cell.angle_beta   90.00
_cell.angle_gamma   90.00
#
_symmetry.space_group_name_H-M   'P 1'
#
loop_
_entity.id
_entity.type
_entity.pdbx_description
1 polymer ?
#
loop_
_entity_poly.entity_id
_entity_poly.type
_entity_poly.pdbx_seq_one_letter_code
_entity_poly.pdbx_strand_id
1 'polypeptide(L)'
;MAKEVKAATLTVTELVNATEVASIEQSNTNNMEKKEISENGNAANAASNELKSWGKDMGVKPTTVKARINGEVQTIIVAHTEYGMRHDKKMDKMLTTANRDKLLTPRYHFCKPDIFWKEGYNLFDNNGELIEQGTTNVLTHCETPETSERIYIDDFLEDVEIHDFESVADYAQHIGETVLISRMPSKVEEMGIAALATGDEAVKEAYEFAIENGITYTQSLGFMAGEMKAATLKLMMRGVKAKPTLALGRTKEQAQMLYDESCKSLGEGESKKRYVPRALNIILKKEKFSFDMVIEALRTIPSSEVTMAKLADCGEKEACIAGALISWILTLQRQKETKTAA
;
A
#
# COMPACT_ATOMS: atom_id res chain seq x y z
N MET A 1 47.45 -0.25 12.49
CA MET A 1 46.27 -1.07 12.84
C MET A 1 45.29 -0.98 11.68
N ALA A 2 45.30 -1.98 10.80
CA ALA A 2 44.35 -2.09 9.68
C ALA A 2 43.10 -2.82 10.18
N LYS A 3 41.92 -2.23 9.98
CA LYS A 3 40.62 -2.85 10.31
C LYS A 3 40.11 -3.55 9.05
N GLU A 4 40.06 -4.87 9.08
CA GLU A 4 39.44 -5.69 8.05
C GLU A 4 37.93 -5.35 7.94
N VAL A 5 37.49 -5.03 6.74
CA VAL A 5 36.07 -4.92 6.39
C VAL A 5 35.58 -6.32 6.03
N LYS A 6 34.77 -6.93 6.90
CA LYS A 6 34.03 -8.15 6.57
C LYS A 6 32.90 -7.80 5.59
N ALA A 7 33.04 -8.26 4.34
CA ALA A 7 31.96 -8.26 3.37
C ALA A 7 30.86 -9.24 3.84
N ALA A 8 29.63 -8.75 3.95
CA ALA A 8 28.46 -9.58 4.23
C ALA A 8 28.13 -10.41 2.98
N THR A 9 28.43 -11.71 3.03
CA THR A 9 28.01 -12.68 2.01
C THR A 9 26.55 -13.02 2.30
N LEU A 10 25.64 -12.57 1.42
CA LEU A 10 24.22 -12.96 1.50
C LEU A 10 24.08 -14.43 1.17
N THR A 11 23.19 -15.11 1.89
CA THR A 11 22.94 -16.53 1.67
C THR A 11 22.16 -16.74 0.38
N VAL A 12 22.40 -17.85 -0.31
CA VAL A 12 21.76 -18.19 -1.60
C VAL A 12 20.23 -18.13 -1.51
N THR A 13 19.66 -18.42 -0.34
CA THR A 13 18.22 -18.37 -0.06
C THR A 13 17.60 -16.97 -0.19
N GLU A 14 18.33 -15.91 0.19
CA GLU A 14 17.84 -14.52 0.10
C GLU A 14 17.79 -14.01 -1.35
N LEU A 15 18.69 -14.51 -2.20
CA LEU A 15 18.74 -14.17 -3.63
C LEU A 15 17.62 -14.86 -4.44
N VAL A 16 17.26 -16.09 -4.06
CA VAL A 16 16.17 -16.85 -4.70
C VAL A 16 14.82 -16.16 -4.45
N ASN A 17 14.54 -15.76 -3.20
CA ASN A 17 13.29 -15.07 -2.85
C ASN A 17 13.13 -13.70 -3.54
N ALA A 18 14.21 -12.93 -3.70
CA ALA A 18 14.15 -11.62 -4.35
C ALA A 18 13.86 -11.73 -5.87
N THR A 19 14.37 -12.78 -6.51
CA THR A 19 14.25 -12.97 -7.96
C THR A 19 12.85 -13.48 -8.34
N GLU A 20 12.29 -14.39 -7.54
CA GLU A 20 10.96 -14.96 -7.79
C GLU A 20 9.83 -13.94 -7.56
N VAL A 21 10.02 -12.97 -6.67
CA VAL A 21 9.07 -11.87 -6.46
C VAL A 21 9.07 -10.88 -7.65
N ALA A 22 10.22 -10.62 -8.26
CA ALA A 22 10.36 -9.66 -9.36
C ALA A 22 9.75 -10.14 -10.69
N SER A 23 9.77 -11.45 -10.96
CA SER A 23 9.25 -12.02 -12.21
C SER A 23 7.72 -12.00 -12.31
N ILE A 24 7.01 -11.91 -11.18
CA ILE A 24 5.55 -12.15 -11.12
C ILE A 24 4.73 -10.88 -11.43
N GLU A 25 5.31 -9.68 -11.34
CA GLU A 25 4.61 -8.43 -11.70
C GLU A 25 4.55 -8.16 -13.21
N GLN A 26 5.34 -8.87 -14.04
CA GLN A 26 5.34 -8.68 -15.50
C GLN A 26 4.13 -9.30 -16.21
N SER A 27 3.39 -10.20 -15.57
CA SER A 27 2.21 -10.87 -16.13
C SER A 27 0.88 -10.14 -15.90
N ASN A 28 0.91 -8.89 -15.44
CA ASN A 28 -0.27 -8.03 -15.27
C ASN A 28 -0.81 -7.54 -16.63
N THR A 29 -1.43 -8.43 -17.40
CA THR A 29 -2.41 -8.07 -18.44
C THR A 29 -3.79 -8.56 -18.04
N ASN A 30 -4.73 -7.63 -18.00
CA ASN A 30 -6.14 -7.79 -17.68
C ASN A 30 -6.75 -9.04 -18.33
N ASN A 31 -6.98 -10.09 -17.53
CA ASN A 31 -7.97 -11.11 -17.85
C ASN A 31 -9.02 -11.11 -16.73
N MET A 32 -10.01 -10.22 -16.88
CA MET A 32 -11.31 -10.44 -16.26
C MET A 32 -11.98 -11.57 -17.02
N GLU A 33 -11.77 -12.81 -16.59
CA GLU A 33 -12.61 -13.92 -17.03
C GLU A 33 -14.03 -13.65 -16.53
N LYS A 34 -14.94 -13.52 -17.49
CA LYS A 34 -16.37 -13.34 -17.27
C LYS A 34 -16.91 -14.67 -16.73
N LYS A 35 -16.93 -14.84 -15.40
CA LYS A 35 -17.60 -16.00 -14.78
C LYS A 35 -19.11 -15.86 -15.01
N GLU A 36 -19.69 -16.82 -15.72
CA GLU A 36 -21.13 -16.98 -15.83
C GLU A 36 -21.72 -17.23 -14.45
N ILE A 37 -22.55 -16.30 -13.98
CA ILE A 37 -23.39 -16.51 -12.81
C ILE A 37 -24.56 -17.36 -13.29
N SER A 38 -24.64 -18.62 -12.86
CA SER A 38 -25.80 -19.46 -13.16
C SER A 38 -27.05 -18.84 -12.54
N GLU A 39 -28.16 -18.87 -13.27
CA GLU A 39 -29.43 -18.19 -12.96
C GLU A 39 -30.15 -18.68 -11.67
N ASN A 40 -29.51 -19.53 -10.86
CA ASN A 40 -30.07 -20.14 -9.65
C ASN A 40 -29.19 -20.00 -8.38
N GLY A 41 -28.14 -19.17 -8.39
CA GLY A 41 -27.28 -18.95 -7.23
C GLY A 41 -27.90 -18.01 -6.19
N ASN A 42 -28.32 -18.53 -5.03
CA ASN A 42 -28.58 -17.68 -3.87
C ASN A 42 -27.26 -17.23 -3.21
N ALA A 43 -27.27 -16.14 -2.43
CA ALA A 43 -26.07 -15.56 -1.82
C ALA A 43 -25.31 -16.56 -0.94
N ALA A 44 -26.02 -17.43 -0.22
CA ALA A 44 -25.45 -18.50 0.59
C ALA A 44 -24.65 -19.52 -0.25
N ASN A 45 -25.15 -19.93 -1.41
CA ASN A 45 -24.43 -20.83 -2.32
C ASN A 45 -23.19 -20.16 -2.92
N ALA A 46 -23.26 -18.85 -3.20
CA ALA A 46 -22.10 -18.10 -3.67
C ALA A 46 -21.01 -18.00 -2.58
N ALA A 47 -21.40 -17.67 -1.34
CA ALA A 47 -20.48 -17.59 -0.20
C ALA A 47 -19.84 -18.94 0.13
N SER A 48 -20.64 -20.01 0.20
CA SER A 48 -20.13 -21.37 0.46
C SER A 48 -19.15 -21.83 -0.62
N ASN A 49 -19.46 -21.60 -1.91
CA ASN A 49 -18.54 -21.93 -3.00
C ASN A 49 -17.24 -21.10 -2.95
N GLU A 50 -17.30 -19.83 -2.54
CA GLU A 50 -16.12 -18.98 -2.36
C GLU A 50 -15.25 -19.46 -1.19
N LEU A 51 -15.82 -19.67 0.00
CA LEU A 51 -15.09 -20.21 1.15
C LEU A 51 -14.49 -21.60 0.88
N LYS A 52 -15.20 -22.47 0.13
CA LYS A 52 -14.68 -23.77 -0.33
C LYS A 52 -13.50 -23.62 -1.28
N SER A 53 -13.49 -22.59 -2.13
CA SER A 53 -12.33 -22.26 -2.96
C SER A 53 -11.16 -21.79 -2.09
N TRP A 54 -11.42 -20.99 -1.05
CA TRP A 54 -10.38 -20.47 -0.14
C TRP A 54 -9.70 -21.61 0.65
N GLY A 55 -10.48 -22.52 1.23
CA GLY A 55 -9.96 -23.65 2.01
C GLY A 55 -8.99 -24.54 1.22
N LYS A 56 -9.23 -24.71 -0.09
CA LYS A 56 -8.36 -25.50 -0.98
C LYS A 56 -7.10 -24.77 -1.43
N ASP A 57 -7.19 -23.47 -1.74
CA ASP A 57 -6.08 -22.70 -2.33
C ASP A 57 -5.03 -22.30 -1.27
N MET A 58 -5.41 -22.14 0.00
CA MET A 58 -4.51 -21.72 1.10
C MET A 58 -3.81 -22.88 1.84
N GLY A 59 -4.16 -24.15 1.58
CA GLY A 59 -3.67 -25.27 2.40
C GLY A 59 -4.13 -25.19 3.87
N VAL A 60 -5.31 -24.61 4.12
CA VAL A 60 -5.88 -24.33 5.45
C VAL A 60 -5.97 -25.62 6.28
N LYS A 61 -5.61 -25.55 7.56
CA LYS A 61 -5.93 -26.55 8.59
C LYS A 61 -6.63 -25.86 9.75
N PRO A 62 -7.28 -26.63 10.64
CA PRO A 62 -8.52 -27.39 10.50
C PRO A 62 -9.77 -26.49 10.69
N THR A 63 -10.96 -27.06 10.48
CA THR A 63 -12.29 -26.56 10.92
C THR A 63 -12.31 -26.07 12.38
N THR A 64 -11.33 -26.51 13.18
CA THR A 64 -11.14 -26.12 14.57
C THR A 64 -9.77 -25.49 14.82
N VAL A 65 -9.74 -24.42 15.61
CA VAL A 65 -8.52 -23.73 16.04
C VAL A 65 -8.40 -23.77 17.55
N LYS A 66 -7.17 -23.78 18.06
CA LYS A 66 -6.93 -23.60 19.48
C LYS A 66 -6.98 -22.10 19.80
N ALA A 67 -7.71 -21.73 20.85
CA ALA A 67 -7.90 -20.36 21.28
C ALA A 67 -7.70 -20.26 22.79
N ARG A 68 -7.04 -19.19 23.26
CA ARG A 68 -7.00 -18.87 24.69
C ARG A 68 -8.10 -17.87 25.02
N ILE A 69 -9.12 -18.35 25.70
CA ILE A 69 -10.30 -17.58 26.10
C ILE A 69 -10.28 -17.49 27.63
N ASN A 70 -10.26 -16.28 28.17
CA ASN A 70 -10.19 -16.04 29.63
C ASN A 70 -9.05 -16.80 30.33
N GLY A 71 -7.91 -16.97 29.65
CA GLY A 71 -6.75 -17.69 30.18
C GLY A 71 -6.77 -19.21 29.96
N GLU A 72 -7.89 -19.79 29.51
CA GLU A 72 -8.02 -21.23 29.26
C GLU A 72 -7.89 -21.55 27.77
N VAL A 73 -7.15 -22.61 27.45
CA VAL A 73 -7.00 -23.09 26.08
C VAL A 73 -8.19 -23.97 25.72
N GLN A 74 -8.95 -23.54 24.73
CA GLN A 74 -10.11 -24.24 24.18
C GLN A 74 -9.90 -24.55 22.70
N THR A 75 -10.62 -25.54 22.18
CA THR A 75 -10.67 -25.81 20.74
C THR A 75 -12.03 -25.36 20.23
N ILE A 76 -12.04 -24.40 19.32
CA ILE A 76 -13.26 -23.77 18.81
C ILE A 76 -13.38 -24.02 17.31
N ILE A 77 -14.61 -24.02 16.79
CA ILE A 77 -14.91 -23.90 15.36
C ILE A 77 -15.09 -22.41 15.07
N VAL A 78 -14.27 -21.88 14.17
CA VAL A 78 -14.42 -20.51 13.67
C VAL A 78 -15.57 -20.51 12.68
N ALA A 79 -16.58 -19.69 12.94
CA ALA A 79 -17.72 -19.50 12.06
C ALA A 79 -17.66 -18.14 11.35
N HIS A 80 -18.04 -18.14 10.08
CA HIS A 80 -18.15 -16.98 9.21
C HIS A 80 -19.57 -16.85 8.68
N THR A 81 -19.96 -15.62 8.38
CA THR A 81 -21.23 -15.33 7.70
C THR A 81 -21.01 -15.17 6.20
N GLU A 82 -22.06 -15.31 5.41
CA GLU A 82 -22.06 -14.99 3.98
C GLU A 82 -21.85 -13.50 3.64
N TYR A 83 -21.87 -12.61 4.65
CA TYR A 83 -21.68 -11.16 4.53
C TYR A 83 -20.32 -10.67 5.03
N GLY A 84 -19.41 -11.59 5.37
CA GLY A 84 -18.07 -11.28 5.89
C GLY A 84 -17.15 -10.52 4.93
N MET A 85 -16.05 -10.00 5.49
CA MET A 85 -14.91 -9.47 4.74
C MET A 85 -14.31 -10.58 3.88
N ARG A 86 -14.43 -10.41 2.57
CA ARG A 86 -13.96 -11.43 1.62
C ARG A 86 -12.45 -11.48 1.56
N HIS A 87 -11.91 -12.69 1.62
CA HIS A 87 -10.52 -12.95 1.32
C HIS A 87 -10.21 -12.64 -0.16
N ASP A 88 -9.15 -11.88 -0.41
CA ASP A 88 -8.65 -11.60 -1.77
C ASP A 88 -7.55 -12.61 -2.11
N LYS A 89 -7.72 -13.38 -3.20
CA LYS A 89 -6.69 -14.33 -3.72
C LYS A 89 -5.31 -13.70 -3.94
N LYS A 90 -5.22 -12.37 -4.06
CA LYS A 90 -3.94 -11.66 -4.10
C LYS A 90 -3.16 -11.76 -2.78
N MET A 91 -3.84 -12.02 -1.66
CA MET A 91 -3.22 -12.17 -0.34
C MET A 91 -2.54 -13.52 -0.14
N ASP A 92 -2.93 -14.56 -0.88
CA ASP A 92 -2.32 -15.91 -0.81
C ASP A 92 -0.79 -15.87 -0.86
N LYS A 93 -0.24 -15.14 -1.84
CA LYS A 93 1.21 -15.02 -2.02
C LYS A 93 1.88 -14.15 -0.94
N MET A 94 1.15 -13.17 -0.39
CA MET A 94 1.69 -12.36 0.71
C MET A 94 1.75 -13.15 2.01
N LEU A 95 0.70 -13.91 2.32
CA LEU A 95 0.59 -14.75 3.53
C LEU A 95 1.65 -15.85 3.55
N THR A 96 1.89 -16.52 2.42
CA THR A 96 2.94 -17.56 2.30
C THR A 96 4.35 -17.03 2.52
N THR A 97 4.62 -15.77 2.17
CA THR A 97 5.93 -15.16 2.38
C THR A 97 6.05 -14.40 3.69
N ALA A 98 4.97 -14.21 4.46
CA ALA A 98 4.98 -13.43 5.69
C ALA A 98 5.92 -14.04 6.74
N ASN A 99 6.68 -13.19 7.45
CA ASN A 99 7.52 -13.66 8.55
C ASN A 99 6.66 -13.77 9.82
N ARG A 100 6.27 -14.99 10.16
CA ARG A 100 5.38 -15.29 11.29
C ARG A 100 5.94 -14.82 12.63
N ASP A 101 7.26 -14.88 12.82
CA ASP A 101 7.94 -14.45 14.06
C ASP A 101 7.92 -12.92 14.27
N LYS A 102 7.55 -12.16 13.23
CA LYS A 102 7.46 -10.69 13.25
C LYS A 102 6.03 -10.17 13.26
N LEU A 103 5.03 -11.05 13.22
CA LEU A 103 3.64 -10.66 13.37
C LEU A 103 3.37 -10.26 14.83
N LEU A 104 2.77 -9.09 15.01
CA LEU A 104 2.25 -8.69 16.32
C LEU A 104 1.00 -9.52 16.62
N THR A 105 0.91 -10.08 17.82
CA THR A 105 -0.27 -10.84 18.26
C THR A 105 -1.49 -9.92 18.36
N PRO A 106 -2.58 -10.15 17.60
CA PRO A 106 -3.83 -9.43 17.80
C PRO A 106 -4.60 -9.96 18.99
N ARG A 107 -5.57 -9.15 19.41
CA ARG A 107 -6.80 -9.66 20.02
C ARG A 107 -7.79 -10.09 18.94
N TYR A 108 -8.26 -11.32 19.01
CA TYR A 108 -9.37 -11.81 18.19
C TYR A 108 -10.69 -11.61 18.92
N HIS A 109 -11.67 -11.05 18.24
CA HIS A 109 -13.02 -10.83 18.78
C HIS A 109 -13.98 -11.84 18.18
N PHE A 110 -14.82 -12.44 19.00
CA PHE A 110 -15.84 -13.41 18.60
C PHE A 110 -17.17 -13.13 19.29
N CYS A 111 -18.24 -13.76 18.83
CA CYS A 111 -19.49 -13.85 19.56
C CYS A 111 -20.10 -15.26 19.45
N LYS A 112 -21.13 -15.52 20.26
CA LYS A 112 -21.87 -16.79 20.20
C LYS A 112 -22.72 -16.85 18.93
N PRO A 113 -22.88 -18.05 18.33
CA PRO A 113 -23.62 -18.22 17.07
C PRO A 113 -25.14 -18.06 17.20
N ASP A 114 -25.68 -18.09 18.43
CA ASP A 114 -27.12 -18.17 18.69
C ASP A 114 -27.94 -17.07 18.01
N ILE A 115 -27.45 -15.83 17.97
CA ILE A 115 -28.15 -14.70 17.33
C ILE A 115 -28.33 -14.93 15.82
N PHE A 116 -27.33 -15.52 15.16
CA PHE A 116 -27.36 -15.80 13.72
C PHE A 116 -28.39 -16.87 13.38
N TRP A 117 -28.36 -17.99 14.12
CA TRP A 117 -29.32 -19.06 13.91
C TRP A 117 -30.76 -18.64 14.22
N LYS A 118 -30.97 -17.84 15.28
CA LYS A 118 -32.31 -17.30 15.62
C LYS A 118 -32.87 -16.38 14.54
N GLU A 119 -32.02 -15.59 13.91
CA GLU A 119 -32.40 -14.67 12.83
C GLU A 119 -32.37 -15.31 11.43
N GLY A 120 -32.03 -16.61 11.33
CA GLY A 120 -32.10 -17.38 10.09
C GLY A 120 -30.87 -17.26 9.18
N TYR A 121 -29.72 -16.85 9.70
CA TYR A 121 -28.45 -16.80 8.97
C TYR A 121 -27.71 -18.14 9.00
N ASN A 122 -27.05 -18.45 7.87
CA ASN A 122 -26.13 -19.58 7.78
C ASN A 122 -24.76 -19.20 8.35
N LEU A 123 -24.10 -20.19 8.95
CA LEU A 123 -22.71 -20.07 9.40
C LEU A 123 -21.86 -21.11 8.68
N PHE A 124 -20.66 -20.72 8.29
CA PHE A 124 -19.73 -21.56 7.54
C PHE A 124 -18.40 -21.67 8.28
N ASP A 125 -17.76 -22.84 8.22
CA ASP A 125 -16.42 -23.00 8.75
C ASP A 125 -15.34 -22.39 7.84
N ASN A 126 -14.08 -22.46 8.26
CA ASN A 126 -12.93 -22.02 7.45
C ASN A 126 -12.79 -22.74 6.09
N ASN A 127 -13.49 -23.86 5.87
CA ASN A 127 -13.52 -24.58 4.60
C ASN A 127 -14.77 -24.26 3.77
N GLY A 128 -15.65 -23.37 4.24
CA GLY A 128 -16.91 -23.04 3.57
C GLY A 128 -17.99 -24.09 3.70
N GLU A 129 -17.83 -25.04 4.61
CA GLU A 129 -18.85 -26.02 4.92
C GLU A 129 -19.85 -25.44 5.91
N LEU A 130 -21.14 -25.71 5.68
CA LEU A 130 -22.22 -25.23 6.52
C LEU A 130 -22.10 -25.85 7.92
N ILE A 131 -22.20 -25.01 8.94
CA ILE A 131 -22.23 -25.43 10.35
C ILE A 131 -23.69 -25.60 10.77
N GLU A 132 -24.05 -26.83 11.16
CA GLU A 132 -25.41 -27.14 11.62
C GLU A 132 -25.74 -26.40 12.93
N GLN A 133 -26.99 -25.95 13.05
CA GLN A 133 -27.49 -25.30 14.26
C GLN A 133 -27.34 -26.21 15.48
N GLY A 134 -26.83 -25.66 16.58
CA GLY A 134 -26.61 -26.40 17.82
C GLY A 134 -25.26 -27.14 17.88
N THR A 135 -24.41 -27.01 16.86
CA THR A 135 -23.02 -27.48 16.91
C THR A 135 -22.29 -26.81 18.08
N THR A 136 -21.62 -27.62 18.90
CA THR A 136 -20.90 -27.14 20.10
C THR A 136 -19.56 -26.49 19.74
N ASN A 137 -19.06 -25.61 20.62
CA ASN A 137 -17.76 -24.91 20.49
C ASN A 137 -17.64 -24.02 19.23
N VAL A 138 -18.75 -23.60 18.64
CA VAL A 138 -18.76 -22.66 17.53
C VAL A 138 -18.69 -21.23 18.06
N LEU A 139 -17.82 -20.42 17.47
CA LEU A 139 -17.76 -18.98 17.72
C LEU A 139 -17.72 -18.23 16.39
N THR A 140 -18.60 -17.25 16.24
CA THR A 140 -18.66 -16.42 15.04
C THR A 140 -17.62 -15.32 15.14
N HIS A 141 -16.72 -15.24 14.16
CA HIS A 141 -15.62 -14.26 14.14
C HIS A 141 -16.16 -12.86 13.91
N CYS A 142 -15.77 -11.90 14.76
CA CYS A 142 -15.98 -10.47 14.50
C CYS A 142 -14.86 -9.97 13.59
N GLU A 143 -15.14 -9.93 12.29
CA GLU A 143 -14.13 -9.64 11.28
C GLU A 143 -13.69 -8.16 11.35
N THR A 144 -12.42 -7.93 11.67
CA THR A 144 -11.81 -6.59 11.71
C THR A 144 -10.70 -6.50 10.67
N PRO A 145 -10.29 -5.28 10.24
CA PRO A 145 -9.21 -5.12 9.25
C PRO A 145 -7.88 -5.77 9.65
N GLU A 146 -7.65 -6.01 10.94
CA GLU A 146 -6.43 -6.64 11.45
C GLU A 146 -6.51 -8.18 11.47
N THR A 147 -7.69 -8.76 11.69
CA THR A 147 -7.86 -10.20 11.96
C THR A 147 -8.55 -10.98 10.85
N SER A 148 -9.23 -10.32 9.92
CA SER A 148 -9.97 -10.96 8.82
C SER A 148 -9.11 -11.91 7.98
N GLU A 149 -7.87 -11.53 7.69
CA GLU A 149 -6.93 -12.37 6.93
C GLU A 149 -6.13 -13.33 7.81
N ARG A 150 -5.88 -12.96 9.07
CA ARG A 150 -5.02 -13.76 9.96
C ARG A 150 -5.69 -15.00 10.51
N ILE A 151 -7.02 -15.00 10.59
CA ILE A 151 -7.80 -16.13 11.09
C ILE A 151 -7.58 -17.43 10.30
N TYR A 152 -7.15 -17.32 9.04
CA TYR A 152 -6.87 -18.45 8.15
C TYR A 152 -5.44 -18.99 8.28
N ILE A 153 -4.52 -18.22 8.84
CA ILE A 153 -3.11 -18.62 8.93
C ILE A 153 -2.67 -18.93 10.35
N ASP A 154 -3.28 -18.33 11.38
CA ASP A 154 -2.87 -18.50 12.77
C ASP A 154 -3.36 -19.84 13.35
N ASP A 155 -2.41 -20.71 13.67
CA ASP A 155 -2.69 -22.03 14.25
C ASP A 155 -3.14 -21.95 15.72
N PHE A 156 -2.88 -20.81 16.39
CA PHE A 156 -3.24 -20.56 17.78
C PHE A 156 -3.65 -19.11 17.99
N LEU A 157 -4.88 -18.91 18.48
CA LEU A 157 -5.40 -17.58 18.82
C LEU A 157 -5.05 -17.28 20.28
N GLU A 158 -3.93 -16.58 20.50
CA GLU A 158 -3.33 -16.34 21.82
C GLU A 158 -4.17 -15.41 22.72
N ASP A 159 -4.90 -14.46 22.14
CA ASP A 159 -5.72 -13.48 22.86
C ASP A 159 -7.11 -13.41 22.22
N VAL A 160 -8.12 -13.94 22.92
CA VAL A 160 -9.50 -14.01 22.44
C VAL A 160 -10.46 -13.36 23.42
N GLU A 161 -11.32 -12.50 22.89
CA GLU A 161 -12.45 -11.89 23.60
C GLU A 161 -13.77 -12.33 22.96
N ILE A 162 -14.72 -12.75 23.81
CA ILE A 162 -16.06 -13.14 23.37
C ILE A 162 -17.05 -12.07 23.81
N HIS A 163 -17.79 -11.55 22.84
CA HIS A 163 -18.85 -10.57 23.02
C HIS A 163 -20.22 -11.24 23.04
N ASP A 164 -21.11 -10.68 23.85
CA ASP A 164 -22.53 -11.03 23.90
C ASP A 164 -23.33 -9.88 23.24
N PHE A 165 -23.66 -10.03 21.96
CA PHE A 165 -24.47 -9.05 21.22
C PHE A 165 -25.97 -9.35 21.34
N GLU A 166 -26.80 -8.31 21.24
CA GLU A 166 -28.26 -8.44 21.35
C GLU A 166 -28.90 -9.05 20.08
N SER A 167 -28.31 -8.79 18.92
CA SER A 167 -28.81 -9.20 17.60
C SER A 167 -27.68 -9.22 16.56
N VAL A 168 -27.95 -9.78 15.37
CA VAL A 168 -27.00 -9.71 14.25
C VAL A 168 -26.75 -8.26 13.81
N ALA A 169 -27.75 -7.38 13.95
CA ALA A 169 -27.59 -5.96 13.67
C ALA A 169 -26.62 -5.28 14.66
N ASP A 170 -26.71 -5.60 15.95
CA ASP A 170 -25.81 -5.08 16.99
C ASP A 170 -24.36 -5.56 16.75
N TYR A 171 -24.18 -6.85 16.44
CA TYR A 171 -22.90 -7.41 15.99
C TYR A 171 -22.31 -6.63 14.80
N ALA A 172 -23.13 -6.38 13.76
CA ALA A 172 -22.68 -5.69 12.56
C ALA A 172 -22.35 -4.21 12.81
N GLN A 173 -23.08 -3.53 13.70
CA GLN A 173 -22.81 -2.14 14.09
C GLN A 173 -21.46 -2.01 14.80
N HIS A 174 -21.13 -2.93 15.71
CA HIS A 174 -19.82 -2.94 16.37
C HIS A 174 -18.66 -3.10 15.38
N ILE A 175 -18.81 -3.96 14.37
CA ILE A 175 -17.83 -4.09 13.28
C ILE A 175 -17.77 -2.79 12.46
N GLY A 176 -18.92 -2.24 12.09
CA GLY A 176 -19.02 -1.00 11.31
C GLY A 176 -18.31 0.19 11.98
N GLU A 177 -18.57 0.42 13.26
CA GLU A 177 -17.91 1.46 14.06
C GLU A 177 -16.40 1.22 14.20
N THR A 178 -15.99 -0.03 14.42
CA THR A 178 -14.56 -0.40 14.49
C THR A 178 -13.85 -0.11 13.17
N VAL A 179 -14.45 -0.49 12.05
CA VAL A 179 -13.88 -0.29 10.71
C VAL A 179 -13.82 1.19 10.35
N LEU A 180 -14.81 2.00 10.76
CA LEU A 180 -14.88 3.43 10.45
C LEU A 180 -13.64 4.20 10.89
N ILE A 181 -13.06 3.84 12.05
CA ILE A 181 -11.89 4.49 12.62
C ILE A 181 -10.59 3.69 12.45
N SER A 182 -10.68 2.43 11.99
CA SER A 182 -9.51 1.62 11.66
C SER A 182 -8.88 2.10 10.35
N ARG A 183 -7.57 2.35 10.35
CA ARG A 183 -6.86 2.84 9.17
C ARG A 183 -5.63 2.03 8.83
N MET A 184 -5.38 1.89 7.53
CA MET A 184 -4.09 1.43 7.03
C MET A 184 -3.10 2.60 6.94
N PRO A 185 -1.79 2.35 7.08
CA PRO A 185 -0.78 3.37 6.81
C PRO A 185 -0.93 3.91 5.37
N SER A 186 -0.83 5.23 5.22
CA SER A 186 -0.67 5.87 3.93
C SER A 186 0.65 5.46 3.27
N LYS A 187 0.82 5.70 1.97
CA LYS A 187 2.08 5.37 1.27
C LYS A 187 3.31 6.11 1.82
N VAL A 188 3.13 7.29 2.41
CA VAL A 188 4.22 8.00 3.08
C VAL A 188 4.58 7.30 4.40
N GLU A 189 3.58 6.88 5.18
CA GLU A 189 3.80 6.13 6.41
C GLU A 189 4.40 4.74 6.13
N GLU A 190 3.97 4.05 5.07
CA GLU A 190 4.61 2.82 4.59
C GLU A 190 6.10 3.04 4.27
N MET A 191 6.44 4.18 3.64
CA MET A 191 7.83 4.57 3.37
C MET A 191 8.62 4.82 4.66
N GLY A 192 8.00 5.44 5.68
CA GLY A 192 8.59 5.58 7.01
C GLY A 192 8.86 4.23 7.67
N ILE A 193 7.90 3.29 7.61
CA ILE A 193 8.08 1.91 8.11
C ILE A 193 9.23 1.22 7.36
N ALA A 194 9.30 1.36 6.04
CA ALA A 194 10.38 0.80 5.23
C ALA A 194 11.76 1.39 5.61
N ALA A 195 11.85 2.70 5.83
CA ALA A 195 13.08 3.36 6.29
C ALA A 195 13.53 2.79 7.65
N LEU A 196 12.61 2.66 8.61
CA LEU A 196 12.90 2.10 9.93
C LEU A 196 13.32 0.62 9.86
N ALA A 197 12.61 -0.18 9.06
CA ALA A 197 12.83 -1.61 8.97
C ALA A 197 14.14 -1.97 8.24
N THR A 198 14.59 -1.13 7.30
CA THR A 198 15.79 -1.40 6.50
C THR A 198 17.02 -0.56 6.89
N GLY A 199 16.82 0.58 7.54
CA GLY A 199 17.87 1.59 7.74
C GLY A 199 18.40 2.17 6.43
N ASP A 200 17.56 2.23 5.38
CA ASP A 200 17.94 2.80 4.08
C ASP A 200 17.83 4.33 4.11
N GLU A 201 18.98 5.00 3.99
CA GLU A 201 19.07 6.47 4.09
C GLU A 201 18.33 7.17 2.94
N ALA A 202 18.29 6.61 1.73
CA ALA A 202 17.58 7.22 0.61
C ALA A 202 16.05 7.17 0.83
N VAL A 203 15.54 6.07 1.38
CA VAL A 203 14.13 5.96 1.75
C VAL A 203 13.78 6.91 2.91
N LYS A 204 14.69 7.04 3.90
CA LYS A 204 14.53 7.97 5.00
C LYS A 204 14.49 9.42 4.53
N GLU A 205 15.42 9.84 3.67
CA GLU A 205 15.48 11.20 3.12
C GLU A 205 14.21 11.53 2.31
N ALA A 206 13.74 10.60 1.50
CA ALA A 206 12.46 10.73 0.78
C ALA A 206 11.25 10.82 1.71
N TYR A 207 11.24 10.07 2.81
CA TYR A 207 10.18 10.17 3.82
C TYR A 207 10.18 11.53 4.53
N GLU A 208 11.33 11.97 5.02
CA GLU A 208 11.46 13.26 5.72
C GLU A 208 11.02 14.42 4.83
N PHE A 209 11.48 14.44 3.58
CA PHE A 209 11.06 15.45 2.61
C PHE A 209 9.56 15.44 2.32
N ALA A 210 8.93 14.25 2.31
CA ALA A 210 7.49 14.14 2.14
C ALA A 210 6.72 14.77 3.31
N ILE A 211 7.13 14.47 4.54
CA ILE A 211 6.49 14.97 5.76
C ILE A 211 6.70 16.48 5.92
N GLU A 212 7.93 16.97 5.74
CA GLU A 212 8.27 18.39 5.88
C GLU A 212 7.47 19.29 4.93
N ASN A 213 7.17 18.79 3.73
CA ASN A 213 6.46 19.55 2.69
C ASN A 213 4.96 19.21 2.60
N GLY A 214 4.47 18.26 3.41
CA GLY A 214 3.07 17.81 3.37
C GLY A 214 2.66 17.25 1.99
N ILE A 215 3.55 16.47 1.37
CA ILE A 215 3.35 15.89 0.03
C ILE A 215 3.30 14.36 0.08
N THR A 216 2.74 13.78 -0.98
CA THR A 216 2.63 12.33 -1.13
C THR A 216 3.96 11.66 -1.43
N TYR A 217 4.02 10.35 -1.20
CA TYR A 217 5.12 9.46 -1.57
C TYR A 217 5.64 9.69 -3.01
N THR A 218 4.73 9.69 -3.98
CA THR A 218 5.08 9.84 -5.40
C THR A 218 5.67 11.21 -5.71
N GLN A 219 5.24 12.25 -4.98
CA GLN A 219 5.74 13.61 -5.19
C GLN A 219 7.13 13.79 -4.60
N SER A 220 7.36 13.25 -3.40
CA SER A 220 8.69 13.25 -2.79
C SER A 220 9.72 12.59 -3.71
N LEU A 221 9.45 11.35 -4.14
CA LEU A 221 10.30 10.66 -5.11
C LEU A 221 10.44 11.45 -6.42
N GLY A 222 9.37 12.08 -6.89
CA GLY A 222 9.42 12.93 -8.07
C GLY A 222 10.41 14.10 -7.93
N PHE A 223 10.34 14.87 -6.85
CA PHE A 223 11.26 15.99 -6.61
C PHE A 223 12.69 15.53 -6.38
N MET A 224 12.90 14.40 -5.72
CA MET A 224 14.23 13.82 -5.48
C MET A 224 14.80 13.02 -6.66
N ALA A 225 14.07 12.93 -7.78
CA ALA A 225 14.40 12.06 -8.91
C ALA A 225 14.62 10.59 -8.50
N GLY A 226 13.87 10.12 -7.51
CA GLY A 226 13.80 8.71 -7.12
C GLY A 226 12.66 7.98 -7.84
N GLU A 227 12.79 6.66 -7.93
CA GLU A 227 11.74 5.78 -8.43
C GLU A 227 11.72 4.49 -7.61
N MET A 228 10.54 4.11 -7.12
CA MET A 228 10.36 2.86 -6.39
C MET A 228 8.98 2.26 -6.66
N LYS A 229 8.98 0.97 -7.00
CA LYS A 229 7.77 0.18 -7.22
C LYS A 229 7.06 -0.08 -5.89
N ALA A 230 5.73 -0.20 -5.96
CA ALA A 230 4.91 -0.50 -4.78
C ALA A 230 5.28 -1.83 -4.11
N ALA A 231 5.61 -2.88 -4.87
CA ALA A 231 6.08 -4.14 -4.30
C ALA A 231 7.44 -4.02 -3.60
N THR A 232 8.37 -3.25 -4.17
CA THR A 232 9.66 -2.98 -3.51
C THR A 232 9.44 -2.31 -2.16
N LEU A 233 8.56 -1.30 -2.08
CA LEU A 233 8.20 -0.67 -0.82
C LEU A 233 7.65 -1.68 0.20
N LYS A 234 6.76 -2.57 -0.22
CA LYS A 234 6.19 -3.62 0.65
C LYS A 234 7.24 -4.63 1.14
N LEU A 235 8.23 -4.97 0.31
CA LEU A 235 9.36 -5.80 0.74
C LEU A 235 10.22 -5.08 1.78
N MET A 236 10.50 -3.79 1.56
CA MET A 236 11.31 -2.99 2.48
C MET A 236 10.60 -2.78 3.83
N MET A 237 9.28 -2.61 3.85
CA MET A 237 8.50 -2.59 5.11
C MET A 237 8.73 -3.84 5.97
N ARG A 238 9.07 -4.97 5.34
CA ARG A 238 9.35 -6.25 6.01
C ARG A 238 10.83 -6.42 6.36
N GLY A 239 11.64 -5.37 6.23
CA GLY A 239 13.08 -5.37 6.52
C GLY A 239 13.95 -5.94 5.39
N VAL A 240 13.37 -6.30 4.24
CA VAL A 240 14.14 -6.81 3.10
C VAL A 240 14.73 -5.63 2.33
N LYS A 241 16.05 -5.49 2.33
CA LYS A 241 16.73 -4.44 1.55
C LYS A 241 16.54 -4.67 0.05
N ALA A 242 16.09 -3.63 -0.65
CA ALA A 242 15.93 -3.67 -2.10
C ALA A 242 17.28 -3.78 -2.81
N LYS A 243 17.30 -4.48 -3.95
CA LYS A 243 18.44 -4.53 -4.87
C LYS A 243 17.99 -4.28 -6.32
N PRO A 244 18.46 -3.21 -6.99
CA PRO A 244 19.27 -2.14 -6.43
C PRO A 244 18.52 -1.37 -5.32
N THR A 245 19.27 -0.78 -4.39
CA THR A 245 18.73 0.15 -3.40
C THR A 245 18.12 1.36 -4.10
N LEU A 246 17.21 2.07 -3.42
CA LEU A 246 16.67 3.32 -3.93
C LEU A 246 17.82 4.31 -4.17
N ALA A 247 17.93 4.82 -5.39
CA ALA A 247 18.85 5.89 -5.73
C ALA A 247 18.05 7.19 -5.89
N LEU A 248 18.47 8.24 -5.19
CA LEU A 248 17.94 9.59 -5.40
C LEU A 248 18.88 10.32 -6.35
N GLY A 249 18.30 10.90 -7.41
CA GLY A 249 19.06 11.69 -8.39
C GLY A 249 19.32 13.12 -7.92
N ARG A 250 18.77 13.54 -6.78
CA ARG A 250 18.96 14.87 -6.19
C ARG A 250 19.11 14.77 -4.68
N THR A 251 19.89 15.71 -4.14
CA THR A 251 19.96 15.94 -2.69
C THR A 251 18.65 16.54 -2.17
N LYS A 252 18.38 16.41 -0.87
CA LYS A 252 17.29 17.10 -0.19
C LYS A 252 17.28 18.60 -0.47
N GLU A 253 18.43 19.26 -0.48
CA GLU A 253 18.54 20.71 -0.77
C GLU A 253 18.08 21.04 -2.18
N GLN A 254 18.50 20.26 -3.18
CA GLN A 254 18.06 20.45 -4.57
C GLN A 254 16.57 20.17 -4.73
N ALA A 255 16.05 19.15 -4.06
CA ALA A 255 14.62 18.85 -4.07
C ALA A 255 13.80 19.98 -3.42
N GLN A 256 14.28 20.53 -2.30
CA GLN A 256 13.64 21.65 -1.61
C GLN A 256 13.66 22.92 -2.46
N MET A 257 14.78 23.22 -3.12
CA MET A 257 14.85 24.34 -4.05
C MET A 257 13.82 24.21 -5.18
N LEU A 258 13.69 23.04 -5.81
CA LEU A 258 12.67 22.84 -6.84
C LEU A 258 11.26 23.00 -6.30
N TYR A 259 10.98 22.47 -5.11
CA TYR A 259 9.67 22.58 -4.48
C TYR A 259 9.33 24.05 -4.14
N ASP A 260 10.23 24.77 -3.48
CA ASP A 260 10.01 26.16 -3.08
C ASP A 260 9.81 27.08 -4.28
N GLU A 261 10.64 26.96 -5.31
CA GLU A 261 10.50 27.78 -6.52
C GLU A 261 9.26 27.39 -7.34
N SER A 262 8.84 26.12 -7.29
CA SER A 262 7.53 25.71 -7.83
C SER A 262 6.39 26.38 -7.05
N CYS A 263 6.45 26.39 -5.71
CA CYS A 263 5.44 27.04 -4.88
C CYS A 263 5.30 28.53 -5.18
N LYS A 264 6.42 29.23 -5.39
CA LYS A 264 6.40 30.66 -5.73
C LYS A 264 5.84 30.93 -7.13
N SER A 265 6.21 30.11 -8.12
CA SER A 265 5.83 30.33 -9.53
C SER A 265 4.46 29.77 -9.89
N LEU A 266 4.14 28.58 -9.38
CA LEU A 266 2.92 27.83 -9.65
C LEU A 266 1.90 27.93 -8.52
N GLY A 267 2.25 28.43 -7.35
CA GLY A 267 1.38 28.40 -6.17
C GLY A 267 1.47 27.08 -5.41
N GLU A 268 1.26 27.15 -4.11
CA GLU A 268 1.46 26.04 -3.18
C GLU A 268 0.56 24.82 -3.49
N GLY A 269 -0.74 25.05 -3.68
CA GLY A 269 -1.70 23.98 -3.96
C GLY A 269 -1.42 23.21 -5.26
N GLU A 270 -0.87 23.89 -6.26
CA GLU A 270 -0.50 23.30 -7.55
C GLU A 270 0.82 22.54 -7.48
N SER A 271 1.80 23.05 -6.72
CA SER A 271 3.11 22.42 -6.54
C SER A 271 3.00 21.08 -5.81
N LYS A 272 1.98 20.93 -4.97
CA LYS A 272 1.58 19.66 -4.34
C LYS A 272 0.80 18.73 -5.28
N LYS A 273 0.84 18.90 -6.61
CA LYS A 273 0.21 17.98 -7.58
C LYS A 273 1.27 17.13 -8.27
N ARG A 274 0.94 15.86 -8.53
CA ARG A 274 1.90 14.86 -9.06
C ARG A 274 2.56 15.27 -10.39
N TYR A 275 1.88 16.08 -11.20
CA TYR A 275 2.34 16.46 -12.53
C TYR A 275 3.48 17.49 -12.50
N VAL A 276 3.63 18.25 -11.42
CA VAL A 276 4.69 19.27 -11.31
C VAL A 276 6.09 18.63 -11.25
N PRO A 277 6.41 17.74 -10.29
CA PRO A 277 7.72 17.10 -10.27
C PRO A 277 7.97 16.24 -11.51
N ARG A 278 6.91 15.68 -12.14
CA ARG A 278 7.03 14.96 -13.40
C ARG A 278 7.42 15.87 -14.57
N ALA A 279 6.79 17.04 -14.70
CA ALA A 279 7.15 18.05 -15.70
C ALA A 279 8.60 18.51 -15.53
N LEU A 280 9.02 18.79 -14.29
CA LEU A 280 10.41 19.16 -13.99
C LEU A 280 11.39 18.05 -14.37
N ASN A 281 11.06 16.79 -14.08
CA ASN A 281 11.88 15.65 -14.48
C ASN A 281 11.94 15.46 -16.00
N ILE A 282 10.88 15.76 -16.75
CA ILE A 282 10.92 15.74 -18.23
C ILE A 282 11.94 16.76 -18.76
N ILE A 283 12.01 17.94 -18.16
CA ILE A 283 12.97 18.98 -18.56
C ILE A 283 14.38 18.55 -18.16
N LEU A 284 14.58 18.17 -16.91
CA LEU A 284 15.90 17.85 -16.35
C LEU A 284 16.52 16.55 -16.89
N LYS A 285 15.71 15.66 -17.47
CA LYS A 285 16.21 14.49 -18.22
C LYS A 285 16.76 14.86 -19.60
N LYS A 286 16.46 16.05 -20.13
CA LYS A 286 17.04 16.52 -21.39
C LYS A 286 18.40 17.15 -21.08
N GLU A 287 19.48 16.56 -21.60
CA GLU A 287 20.87 16.98 -21.35
C GLU A 287 21.15 18.47 -21.62
N LYS A 288 20.34 19.11 -22.46
CA LYS A 288 20.44 20.54 -22.79
C LYS A 288 19.94 21.51 -21.71
N PHE A 289 19.32 21.04 -20.63
CA PHE A 289 18.79 21.90 -19.56
C PHE A 289 19.38 21.51 -18.21
N SER A 290 20.20 22.41 -17.64
CA SER A 290 20.78 22.19 -16.31
C SER A 290 19.76 22.47 -15.20
N PHE A 291 20.07 21.98 -13.99
CA PHE A 291 19.30 22.30 -12.79
C PHE A 291 19.16 23.82 -12.58
N ASP A 292 20.24 24.57 -12.70
CA ASP A 292 20.25 26.02 -12.50
C ASP A 292 19.37 26.75 -13.52
N MET A 293 19.35 26.28 -14.78
CA MET A 293 18.47 26.84 -15.81
C MET A 293 17.00 26.66 -15.46
N VAL A 294 16.62 25.50 -14.92
CA VAL A 294 15.25 25.23 -14.49
C VAL A 294 14.88 26.07 -13.27
N ILE A 295 15.78 26.22 -12.30
CA ILE A 295 15.57 27.08 -11.12
C ILE A 295 15.42 28.55 -11.53
N GLU A 296 16.28 29.05 -12.41
CA GLU A 296 16.19 30.42 -12.92
C GLU A 296 14.87 30.65 -13.65
N ALA A 297 14.44 29.68 -14.46
CA ALA A 297 13.15 29.76 -15.14
C ALA A 297 11.97 29.81 -14.17
N LEU A 298 11.94 28.94 -13.15
CA LEU A 298 10.91 28.99 -12.11
C LEU A 298 10.88 30.34 -11.39
N ARG A 299 12.05 30.92 -11.09
CA ARG A 299 12.14 32.22 -10.40
C ARG A 299 11.63 33.40 -11.22
N THR A 300 11.68 33.31 -12.54
CA THR A 300 11.50 34.46 -13.44
C THR A 300 10.30 34.34 -14.36
N ILE A 301 9.71 33.15 -14.49
CA ILE A 301 8.55 32.94 -15.36
C ILE A 301 7.38 33.82 -14.91
N PRO A 302 6.78 34.61 -15.81
CA PRO A 302 5.63 35.44 -15.46
C PRO A 302 4.44 34.58 -15.02
N SER A 303 3.72 35.01 -13.99
CA SER A 303 2.52 34.30 -13.50
C SER A 303 1.45 34.10 -14.59
N SER A 304 1.38 34.98 -15.59
CA SER A 304 0.47 34.87 -16.74
C SER A 304 0.77 33.64 -17.62
N GLU A 305 2.05 33.37 -17.89
CA GLU A 305 2.50 32.21 -18.69
C GLU A 305 2.15 30.89 -17.98
N VAL A 306 2.36 30.87 -16.67
CA VAL A 306 2.01 29.73 -15.83
C VAL A 306 0.50 29.52 -15.73
N THR A 307 -0.25 30.61 -15.58
CA THR A 307 -1.72 30.56 -15.43
C THR A 307 -2.38 30.09 -16.73
N MET A 308 -1.88 30.52 -17.90
CA MET A 308 -2.33 29.98 -19.18
C MET A 308 -2.01 28.49 -19.33
N ALA A 309 -0.83 28.02 -18.89
CA ALA A 309 -0.51 26.60 -18.89
C ALA A 309 -1.39 25.76 -17.95
N LYS A 310 -1.89 26.36 -16.85
CA LYS A 310 -2.86 25.73 -15.93
C LYS A 310 -4.30 25.74 -16.44
N LEU A 311 -4.70 26.81 -17.13
CA LEU A 311 -6.06 27.07 -17.60
C LEU A 311 -6.34 26.49 -18.99
N ALA A 312 -5.31 26.17 -19.78
CA ALA A 312 -5.51 25.44 -21.01
C ALA A 312 -6.17 24.08 -20.69
N ASP A 313 -7.19 23.69 -21.46
CA ASP A 313 -7.71 22.31 -21.56
C ASP A 313 -6.66 21.39 -22.18
N CYS A 314 -5.48 21.38 -21.57
CA CYS A 314 -4.36 20.58 -21.97
C CYS A 314 -4.64 19.14 -21.56
N GLY A 315 -4.83 18.26 -22.54
CA GLY A 315 -5.01 16.83 -22.32
C GLY A 315 -3.88 16.20 -21.49
N GLU A 316 -2.68 16.81 -21.50
CA GLU A 316 -1.52 16.36 -20.73
C GLU A 316 -0.83 17.51 -19.95
N LYS A 317 -1.32 17.80 -18.74
CA LYS A 317 -0.80 18.87 -17.86
C LYS A 317 0.73 18.86 -17.68
N GLU A 318 1.33 17.67 -17.59
CA GLU A 318 2.78 17.49 -17.45
C GLU A 318 3.55 18.07 -18.65
N ALA A 319 3.07 17.80 -19.87
CA ALA A 319 3.68 18.27 -21.10
C ALA A 319 3.52 19.79 -21.27
N CYS A 320 2.36 20.35 -20.89
CA CYS A 320 2.11 21.79 -20.98
C CYS A 320 2.99 22.61 -20.02
N ILE A 321 3.10 22.18 -18.77
CA ILE A 321 4.00 22.83 -17.80
C ILE A 321 5.45 22.73 -18.28
N ALA A 322 5.86 21.54 -18.75
CA ALA A 322 7.21 21.36 -19.29
C ALA A 322 7.47 22.26 -20.51
N GLY A 323 6.50 22.38 -21.42
CA GLY A 323 6.59 23.20 -22.62
C GLY A 323 6.69 24.70 -22.32
N ALA A 324 5.89 25.20 -21.37
CA ALA A 324 5.93 26.59 -20.92
C ALA A 324 7.30 26.93 -20.32
N LEU A 325 7.79 26.08 -19.40
CA LEU A 325 9.11 26.28 -18.78
C LEU A 325 10.24 26.18 -19.80
N ILE A 326 10.21 25.22 -20.73
CA ILE A 326 11.21 25.12 -21.81
C ILE A 326 11.22 26.38 -22.68
N SER A 327 10.05 26.87 -23.07
CA SER A 327 9.93 28.08 -23.90
C SER A 327 10.50 29.31 -23.18
N TRP A 328 10.26 29.40 -21.87
CA TRP A 328 10.81 30.46 -21.04
C TRP A 328 12.33 30.35 -20.88
N ILE A 329 12.86 29.15 -20.63
CA ILE A 329 14.32 28.89 -20.58
C ILE A 329 15.00 29.37 -21.86
N LEU A 330 14.46 29.00 -23.03
CA LEU A 330 15.01 29.41 -24.33
C LEU A 330 14.95 30.93 -24.53
N THR A 331 13.91 31.58 -24.01
CA THR A 331 13.77 33.05 -24.05
C THR A 331 14.84 33.73 -23.20
N LEU A 332 15.08 33.24 -21.99
CA LEU A 332 16.15 33.74 -21.11
C LEU A 332 17.54 33.57 -21.74
N GLN A 333 17.81 32.43 -22.37
CA GLN A 333 19.08 32.19 -23.06
C GLN A 333 19.31 33.20 -24.19
N ARG A 334 18.33 33.41 -25.07
CA ARG A 334 18.42 34.42 -26.14
C ARG A 334 18.66 35.84 -25.60
N GLN A 335 17.98 36.21 -24.52
CA GLN A 335 18.18 37.53 -23.90
C GLN A 335 19.59 37.71 -23.35
N LYS A 336 20.20 36.66 -22.79
CA LYS A 336 21.60 36.69 -22.31
C LYS A 336 22.61 36.78 -23.45
N GLU A 337 22.37 36.07 -24.55
CA GLU A 337 23.20 36.15 -25.75
C GLU A 337 23.16 37.57 -26.34
N THR A 338 21.97 38.16 -26.50
CA THR A 338 21.82 39.53 -27.02
C THR A 338 22.46 40.59 -26.12
N LYS A 339 22.43 40.42 -24.80
CA LYS A 339 23.08 41.34 -23.84
C LYS A 339 24.60 41.22 -23.80
N THR A 340 25.15 40.08 -24.21
CA THR A 340 26.60 39.84 -24.25
C THR A 340 27.20 40.29 -25.59
N ALA A 341 26.36 40.39 -26.63
CA ALA A 341 26.74 40.85 -27.96
C ALA A 341 26.63 42.39 -28.16
N ALA A 342 26.10 43.12 -27.18
CA ALA A 342 25.94 44.59 -27.18
C ALA A 342 26.97 45.26 -26.27
#